data_AF-A0A970EDL9-F1
#
_entry.id   AF-A0A970EDL9-F1
#
_cell.length_a   1.000
_cell.length_b   1.000
_cell.length_c   1.000
_cell.angle_alpha   90.00
_cell.angle_beta   90.00
_cell.angle_gamma   90.00
#
_symmetry.space_group_name_H-M   'P 1'
#
loop_
_entity.id
_entity.type
_entity.pdbx_description
1 polymer ?
#
loop_
_entity_poly.entity_id
_entity_poly.type
_entity_poly.pdbx_seq_one_letter_code
_entity_poly.pdbx_strand_id
1 'polypeptide(L)'
;MANNRKKKRLVPEAEQALEKFKLEIARELGITASEDTFYAALDKYKHEIAAELGIDSHIRSRGWQQLPSAVCGSVGGRIGGPIGGKMVRRMIEMAEKEMSGSTS
;
A
#
# COMPACT_ATOMS: atom_id res chain seq x y z
N MET A 1 -6.18 -26.53 8.96
CA MET A 1 -5.28 -26.54 7.78
C MET A 1 -5.56 -25.29 6.96
N ALA A 2 -4.62 -24.35 6.84
CA ALA A 2 -4.81 -23.09 6.12
C ALA A 2 -4.56 -23.31 4.62
N ASN A 3 -5.59 -23.06 3.81
CA ASN A 3 -5.57 -23.32 2.38
C ASN A 3 -4.70 -22.26 1.67
N ASN A 4 -3.47 -22.63 1.29
CA ASN A 4 -2.49 -21.75 0.63
C ASN A 4 -2.86 -21.52 -0.85
N ARG A 5 -3.96 -20.82 -1.12
CA ARG A 5 -4.23 -20.30 -2.48
C ARG A 5 -3.25 -19.17 -2.75
N LYS A 6 -2.09 -19.48 -3.35
CA LYS A 6 -1.23 -18.47 -3.96
C LYS A 6 -2.08 -17.67 -4.94
N LYS A 7 -2.29 -16.38 -4.66
CA LYS A 7 -3.01 -15.47 -5.55
C LYS A 7 -2.19 -15.33 -6.84
N LYS A 8 -2.59 -16.04 -7.89
CA LYS A 8 -2.00 -15.86 -9.22
C LYS A 8 -2.38 -14.46 -9.70
N ARG A 9 -1.39 -13.62 -9.98
CA ARG A 9 -1.62 -12.33 -10.65
C ARG A 9 -2.24 -12.58 -12.02
N LEU A 10 -3.14 -11.68 -12.43
CA LEU A 10 -3.76 -11.75 -13.75
C LEU A 10 -2.71 -11.67 -14.86
N VAL A 11 -1.74 -10.76 -14.69
CA VAL A 11 -0.59 -10.58 -15.57
C VAL A 11 0.69 -10.67 -14.71
N PRO A 12 1.32 -11.85 -14.60
CA PRO A 12 2.53 -12.04 -13.81
C PRO A 12 3.69 -11.14 -14.23
N GLU A 13 3.82 -10.85 -15.53
CA GLU A 13 4.89 -10.06 -16.13
C GLU A 13 4.84 -8.59 -15.68
N ALA A 14 3.65 -8.09 -15.35
CA ALA A 14 3.44 -6.73 -14.87
C ALA A 14 3.84 -6.53 -13.39
N GLU A 15 4.18 -7.59 -12.65
CA GLU A 15 4.48 -7.50 -11.21
C GLU A 15 5.53 -6.43 -10.89
N GLN A 16 6.66 -6.46 -11.59
CA GLN A 16 7.77 -5.54 -11.31
C GLN A 16 7.39 -4.10 -11.65
N ALA A 17 6.63 -3.89 -12.73
CA ALA A 17 6.13 -2.57 -13.12
C ALA A 17 5.13 -2.04 -12.10
N LEU A 18 4.18 -2.88 -11.65
CA LEU A 18 3.19 -2.52 -10.62
C LEU A 18 3.84 -2.24 -9.26
N GLU A 19 4.89 -2.98 -8.88
CA GLU A 19 5.63 -2.73 -7.65
C GLU A 19 6.33 -1.36 -7.70
N LYS A 20 7.03 -1.05 -8.80
CA LYS A 20 7.64 0.27 -9.02
C LYS A 20 6.60 1.38 -8.97
N PHE A 21 5.46 1.17 -9.63
CA PHE A 21 4.37 2.14 -9.66
C PHE A 21 3.76 2.39 -8.28
N LYS A 22 3.54 1.33 -7.49
CA LYS A 22 3.09 1.42 -6.09
C LYS A 22 4.07 2.24 -5.25
N LEU A 23 5.38 2.03 -5.42
CA LEU A 23 6.42 2.77 -4.70
C LEU A 23 6.45 4.25 -5.09
N GLU A 24 6.31 4.56 -6.38
CA GLU A 24 6.22 5.94 -6.87
C GLU A 24 5.03 6.66 -6.23
N ILE A 25 3.86 6.04 -6.26
CA ILE A 25 2.64 6.58 -5.66
C ILE A 25 2.79 6.75 -4.14
N ALA A 26 3.40 5.79 -3.46
CA ALA A 26 3.66 5.87 -2.02
C ALA A 26 4.58 7.05 -1.67
N ARG A 27 5.62 7.29 -2.49
CA ARG A 27 6.52 8.44 -2.33
C ARG A 27 5.79 9.76 -2.53
N GLU A 28 4.99 9.88 -3.57
CA GLU A 28 4.21 11.10 -3.84
C GLU A 28 3.17 11.41 -2.78
N LEU A 29 2.59 10.38 -2.16
CA LEU A 29 1.65 10.55 -1.05
C LEU A 29 2.35 10.86 0.28
N GLY A 30 3.69 10.94 0.30
CA GLY A 30 4.46 11.18 1.52
C GLY A 30 4.49 10.00 2.49
N ILE A 31 3.94 8.84 2.09
CA ILE A 31 3.86 7.62 2.92
C ILE A 31 5.25 6.99 3.09
N THR A 32 6.13 7.17 2.10
CA THR A 32 7.52 6.71 2.14
C THR A 32 8.44 7.85 1.73
N ALA A 33 8.54 8.87 2.59
CA ALA A 33 9.31 10.08 2.33
C ALA A 33 10.78 10.03 2.82
N SER A 34 11.17 9.06 3.65
CA SER A 34 12.55 9.00 4.18
C SER A 34 13.49 8.25 3.24
N GLU A 35 14.71 8.78 3.07
CA GLU A 35 15.83 8.11 2.38
C GLU A 35 16.28 6.81 3.06
N ASP A 36 15.79 6.53 4.27
CA ASP A 36 15.94 5.25 4.96
C ASP A 36 15.32 4.10 4.14
N THR A 37 15.82 2.87 4.36
CA THR A 37 15.27 1.63 3.78
C THR A 37 13.74 1.65 3.81
N PHE A 38 13.07 1.35 2.68
CA PHE A 38 11.60 1.37 2.52
C PHE A 38 10.82 0.79 3.72
N TYR A 39 11.34 -0.27 4.34
CA TYR A 39 10.75 -0.90 5.51
C TYR A 39 10.72 0.00 6.76
N ALA A 40 11.75 0.82 7.00
CA ALA A 40 11.80 1.74 8.13
C ALA A 40 10.80 2.90 7.95
N ALA A 41 10.73 3.46 6.74
CA ALA A 41 9.76 4.50 6.40
C ALA A 41 8.32 4.02 6.63
N LEU A 42 8.02 2.82 6.14
CA LEU A 42 6.71 2.21 6.27
C LEU A 42 6.38 1.87 7.73
N ASP A 43 7.36 1.41 8.51
CA ASP A 43 7.15 1.08 9.92
C ASP A 43 6.82 2.34 10.74
N LYS A 44 7.58 3.43 10.52
CA LYS A 44 7.27 4.74 11.11
C LYS A 44 5.85 5.16 10.77
N TYR A 45 5.46 5.08 9.50
CA TYR A 45 4.12 5.47 9.07
C TYR A 45 3.01 4.59 9.68
N LYS A 46 3.24 3.28 9.85
CA LYS A 46 2.30 2.40 10.58
C LYS A 46 2.11 2.86 12.02
N HIS A 47 3.19 3.25 12.69
CA HIS A 47 3.15 3.76 14.05
C HIS A 47 2.46 5.13 14.17
N GLU A 48 2.63 6.01 13.17
CA GLU A 48 1.90 7.28 13.10
C GLU A 48 0.39 7.05 12.98
N ILE A 49 -0.05 6.20 12.05
CA ILE A 49 -1.46 5.83 11.90
C ILE A 49 -1.99 5.11 13.14
N ALA A 50 -1.18 4.25 13.76
CA ALA A 50 -1.54 3.60 15.02
C ALA A 50 -1.71 4.61 16.17
N ALA A 51 -0.92 5.68 16.19
CA ALA A 51 -1.04 6.73 17.19
C ALA A 51 -2.34 7.51 16.99
N GLU A 52 -2.69 7.86 15.75
CA GLU A 52 -3.99 8.47 15.43
C GLU A 52 -5.19 7.60 15.83
N LEU A 53 -5.03 6.28 15.73
CA LEU A 53 -6.04 5.30 16.12
C LEU A 53 -6.05 4.99 17.62
N GLY A 54 -5.12 5.56 18.41
CA GLY A 54 -5.02 5.34 19.86
C GLY A 54 -4.53 3.94 20.25
N ILE A 55 -3.93 3.19 19.32
CA ILE A 55 -3.47 1.80 19.53
C ILE A 55 -1.95 1.67 19.61
N ASP A 56 -1.19 2.75 19.37
CA ASP A 56 0.28 2.73 19.35
C ASP A 56 0.90 2.26 20.67
N SER A 57 0.35 2.68 21.81
CA SER A 57 0.82 2.25 23.14
C SER A 57 0.70 0.73 23.33
N HIS A 58 -0.38 0.13 22.83
CA HIS A 58 -0.58 -1.31 22.85
C HIS A 58 0.42 -2.03 21.93
N ILE A 59 0.65 -1.48 20.73
CA ILE A 59 1.62 -2.04 19.78
C ILE A 59 3.04 -2.01 20.36
N ARG A 60 3.46 -0.89 20.96
CA ARG A 60 4.80 -0.77 21.56
C ARG A 60 5.02 -1.71 22.74
N SER A 61 3.97 -2.01 23.50
CA SER A 61 4.07 -2.86 24.70
C SER A 61 3.91 -4.35 24.41
N ARG A 62 3.00 -4.73 23.51
CA ARG A 62 2.57 -6.12 23.28
C ARG A 62 2.92 -6.63 21.89
N GLY A 63 3.29 -5.74 20.98
CA GLY A 63 3.60 -6.04 19.59
C GLY A 63 2.35 -6.20 18.70
N TRP A 64 2.54 -6.04 17.40
CA TRP A 64 1.51 -6.17 16.37
C TRP A 64 0.78 -7.53 16.36
N GLN A 65 1.47 -8.60 16.78
CA GLN A 65 0.94 -9.97 16.78
C GLN A 65 -0.24 -10.16 17.75
N GLN A 66 -0.35 -9.30 18.77
CA GLN A 66 -1.38 -9.41 19.79
C GLN A 66 -2.63 -8.57 19.48
N LEU A 67 -2.63 -7.81 18.38
CA LEU A 67 -3.80 -7.05 17.96
C LEU A 67 -4.75 -7.91 17.13
N PRO A 68 -6.07 -7.69 17.24
CA PRO A 68 -7.03 -8.31 16.35
C PRO A 68 -6.72 -7.96 14.88
N SER A 69 -6.89 -8.92 13.98
CA SER A 69 -6.65 -8.72 12.54
C SER A 69 -7.42 -7.55 11.95
N ALA A 70 -8.62 -7.27 12.46
CA ALA A 70 -9.42 -6.11 12.05
C ALA A 70 -8.72 -4.78 12.37
N VAL A 71 -8.05 -4.69 13.53
CA VAL A 71 -7.32 -3.49 13.96
C VAL A 71 -6.06 -3.30 13.11
N CYS A 72 -5.28 -4.37 12.89
CA CYS A 72 -4.16 -4.35 11.94
C CYS A 72 -4.63 -3.98 10.51
N GLY A 73 -5.82 -4.45 10.12
CA GLY A 73 -6.47 -4.12 8.87
C GLY A 73 -6.84 -2.64 8.76
N SER A 74 -7.24 -1.98 9.85
CA SER A 74 -7.54 -0.55 9.86
C SER A 74 -6.30 0.31 9.60
N VAL A 75 -5.15 -0.04 10.21
CA VAL A 75 -3.86 0.60 9.91
C VAL A 75 -3.45 0.33 8.47
N GLY A 76 -3.42 -0.94 8.06
CA GLY A 76 -3.02 -1.32 6.71
C GLY A 76 -3.92 -0.70 5.62
N GLY A 77 -5.21 -0.55 5.89
CA GLY A 77 -6.19 0.08 5.00
C GLY A 77 -5.95 1.58 4.82
N ARG A 78 -5.57 2.31 5.88
CA ARG A 78 -5.19 3.72 5.79
C ARG A 78 -3.91 3.96 4.97
N ILE A 79 -3.04 2.96 4.88
CA ILE A 79 -1.82 3.00 4.06
C ILE A 79 -2.13 2.57 2.61
N GLY A 80 -2.69 1.37 2.44
CA GLY A 80 -2.89 0.77 1.13
C GLY A 80 -4.04 1.37 0.32
N GLY A 81 -5.08 1.89 0.99
CA GLY A 81 -6.26 2.47 0.34
C GLY A 81 -5.92 3.67 -0.55
N PRO A 82 -5.26 4.71 -0.02
CA PRO A 82 -4.84 5.87 -0.82
C PRO A 82 -3.89 5.49 -1.97
N ILE A 83 -2.93 4.61 -1.72
CA ILE A 83 -1.97 4.14 -2.73
C ILE A 83 -2.71 3.43 -3.86
N GLY A 84 -3.49 2.40 -3.54
CA GLY A 84 -4.24 1.63 -4.53
C GLY A 84 -5.25 2.49 -5.29
N GLY A 85 -5.95 3.40 -4.61
CA GLY A 85 -6.90 4.32 -5.25
C GLY A 85 -6.23 5.25 -6.25
N LYS A 86 -5.06 5.81 -5.92
CA LYS A 86 -4.30 6.69 -6.84
C LYS A 86 -3.69 5.90 -8.00
N MET A 87 -3.23 4.66 -7.76
CA MET A 87 -2.79 3.75 -8.82
C MET A 87 -3.90 3.52 -9.84
N VAL A 88 -5.11 3.16 -9.38
CA VAL A 88 -6.26 2.90 -10.27
C VAL A 88 -6.61 4.13 -11.09
N ARG A 89 -6.68 5.32 -10.47
CA ARG A 89 -7.00 6.57 -11.20
C ARG A 89 -6.00 6.84 -12.33
N ARG A 90 -4.70 6.75 -12.06
CA ARG A 90 -3.66 6.94 -13.08
C ARG A 90 -3.67 5.88 -14.17
N MET A 91 -3.97 4.62 -13.82
CA MET A 91 -4.11 3.57 -14.84
C MET A 91 -5.27 3.88 -15.79
N ILE A 92 -6.38 4.39 -15.27
CA ILE A 92 -7.51 4.84 -16.09
C ILE A 92 -7.08 6.01 -16.98
N GLU A 93 -6.41 7.02 -16.42
CA GLU A 93 -5.90 8.17 -17.20
C GLU A 93 -4.94 7.75 -18.33
N MET A 94 -4.05 6.78 -18.08
CA MET A 94 -3.16 6.24 -19.12
C MET A 94 -3.95 5.52 -20.21
N ALA A 95 -4.92 4.69 -19.83
CA ALA A 95 -5.77 3.99 -20.78
C ALA A 95 -6.61 4.96 -21.63
N GLU A 96 -7.18 6.01 -21.03
CA GLU A 96 -7.92 7.06 -21.75
C GLU A 96 -7.04 7.77 -22.77
N LYS A 97 -5.79 8.08 -22.41
CA LYS A 97 -4.82 8.70 -23.32
C LYS A 97 -4.49 7.79 -24.51
N GLU A 98 -4.25 6.50 -24.28
CA GLU A 98 -3.98 5.52 -25.34
C GLU A 98 -5.18 5.35 -26.27
N MET A 99 -6.40 5.30 -25.72
CA MET A 99 -7.63 5.22 -26.51
C MET A 99 -7.87 6.49 -27.33
N SER A 100 -7.65 7.67 -26.75
CA SER A 100 -7.83 8.95 -27.46
C SER A 100 -6.80 9.16 -28.57
N GLY A 101 -5.55 8.72 -28.37
CA GLY A 101 -4.48 8.78 -29.37
C GLY A 101 -4.60 7.76 -30.50
N SER A 102 -5.42 6.71 -30.32
CA SER A 102 -5.67 5.68 -31.34
C SER A 102 -6.78 6.06 -32.34
N THR A 103 -7.35 7.27 -32.23
CA THR A 103 -8.45 7.75 -33.10
C THR A 103 -7.95 8.76 -34.14
N SER A 104 -6.66 8.73 -34.50
CA SER A 104 -6.06 9.55 -35.57
C SER A 104 -5.45 8.69 -36.65
#